data_AF-X1D579-F1
#
_entry.id   AF-X1D579-F1
#
_cell.length_a   1.000
_cell.length_b   1.000
_cell.length_c   1.000
_cell.angle_alpha   90.00
_cell.angle_beta   90.00
_cell.angle_gamma   90.00
#
_symmetry.space_group_name_H-M   'P 1'
#
loop_
_entity.id
_entity.type
_entity.pdbx_description
1 polymer ?
#
loop_
_entity_poly.entity_id
_entity_poly.type
_entity_poly.pdbx_seq_one_letter_code
_entity_poly.pdbx_strand_id
1 'polypeptide(L)'
;TDLMLLWPPNHQMEDVAVYIDATDNCAAPEDLILLSVTVSSSELDDSNGTGDGETLGDVNGENGDTVPVDVTSLFGYNTISMGFEGSLSLRAERDGAGSGRTYTITAILLDTANNIAQTSCVIVVPHDRRGKK
;
A
#
# COMPACT_ATOMS: atom_id res chain seq x y z
N THR A 1 12.20 3.42 2.60
CA THR A 1 10.96 2.69 2.27
C THR A 1 10.56 1.93 3.51
N ASP A 2 9.38 2.22 4.05
CA ASP A 2 8.84 1.46 5.18
C ASP A 2 8.45 0.04 4.72
N LEU A 3 8.62 -0.96 5.59
CA LEU A 3 8.36 -2.37 5.29
C LEU A 3 7.43 -2.96 6.35
N MET A 4 6.24 -3.39 5.91
CA MET A 4 5.28 -4.08 6.75
C MET A 4 5.13 -5.54 6.32
N LEU A 5 4.94 -6.43 7.29
CA LEU A 5 4.71 -7.85 7.06
C LEU A 5 3.23 -8.18 7.24
N LEU A 6 2.63 -8.85 6.26
CA LEU A 6 1.25 -9.29 6.30
C LEU A 6 1.26 -10.84 6.31
N TRP A 7 1.00 -11.42 7.49
CA TRP A 7 1.13 -12.86 7.77
C TRP A 7 0.23 -13.29 8.93
N PRO A 8 -0.36 -14.51 8.92
CA PRO A 8 -0.12 -15.62 7.97
C PRO A 8 -0.72 -15.39 6.59
N PRO A 9 -0.17 -16.01 5.52
CA PRO A 9 -0.80 -16.01 4.20
C PRO A 9 -2.04 -16.92 4.26
N ASN A 10 -3.10 -16.43 4.88
CA ASN A 10 -4.35 -17.14 5.20
C ASN A 10 -5.49 -16.75 4.25
N HIS A 11 -5.20 -15.97 3.23
CA HIS A 11 -6.10 -15.46 2.21
C HIS A 11 -7.22 -14.56 2.77
N GLN A 12 -7.01 -13.98 3.95
CA GLN A 12 -7.93 -13.03 4.56
C GLN A 12 -7.55 -11.59 4.19
N MET A 13 -8.54 -10.71 4.14
CA MET A 13 -8.30 -9.27 4.05
C MET A 13 -7.88 -8.76 5.42
N GLU A 14 -6.78 -8.03 5.47
CA GLU A 14 -6.24 -7.42 6.67
C GLU A 14 -6.22 -5.90 6.49
N ASP A 15 -6.72 -5.19 7.49
CA ASP A 15 -6.72 -3.73 7.48
C ASP A 15 -5.33 -3.19 7.81
N VAL A 16 -4.86 -2.29 6.95
CA VAL A 16 -3.55 -1.66 7.01
C VAL A 16 -3.73 -0.16 7.21
N ALA A 17 -3.30 0.31 8.39
CA ALA A 17 -3.18 1.73 8.66
C ALA A 17 -1.93 2.31 7.98
N VAL A 18 -2.10 3.43 7.27
CA VAL A 18 -1.03 4.13 6.58
C VAL A 18 -1.03 5.58 7.03
N TYR A 19 0.17 6.06 7.37
CA TYR A 19 0.43 7.45 7.73
C TYR A 19 1.40 8.05 6.71
N ILE A 20 1.05 9.22 6.18
CA ILE A 20 1.84 9.96 5.20
C ILE A 20 2.12 11.34 5.77
N ASP A 21 3.39 11.63 6.01
CA ASP A 21 3.86 12.95 6.38
C ASP A 21 4.84 13.51 5.34
N ALA A 22 4.94 14.82 5.34
CA ALA A 22 6.00 15.53 4.64
C ALA A 22 6.32 16.82 5.38
N THR A 23 7.55 17.27 5.22
CA THR A 23 8.02 18.53 5.78
C THR A 23 8.51 19.40 4.64
N ASP A 24 8.21 20.68 4.73
CA ASP A 24 8.68 21.70 3.81
C ASP A 24 9.13 22.91 4.62
N ASN A 25 10.15 23.63 4.15
CA ASN A 25 10.67 24.80 4.86
C ASN A 25 9.85 26.08 4.57
N CYS A 26 9.00 26.04 3.56
CA CYS A 26 8.17 27.13 3.05
C CYS A 26 6.67 26.87 3.23
N ALA A 27 6.22 25.62 3.21
CA ALA A 27 4.81 25.24 3.40
C ALA A 27 4.58 24.59 4.78
N ALA A 28 3.48 24.95 5.45
CA ALA A 28 3.04 24.21 6.62
C ALA A 28 2.46 22.85 6.18
N PRO A 29 2.54 21.78 7.00
CA PRO A 29 2.00 20.47 6.64
C PRO A 29 0.51 20.47 6.29
N GLU A 30 -0.27 21.38 6.86
CA GLU A 30 -1.70 21.55 6.58
C GLU A 30 -2.02 22.21 5.24
N ASP A 31 -1.03 22.86 4.61
CA ASP A 31 -1.15 23.47 3.28
C ASP A 31 -0.80 22.48 2.15
N LEU A 32 -0.32 21.28 2.50
CA LEU A 32 0.00 20.25 1.52
C LEU A 32 -1.28 19.61 0.98
N ILE A 33 -1.26 19.28 -0.31
CA ILE A 33 -2.37 18.62 -1.00
C ILE A 33 -1.95 17.19 -1.32
N LEU A 34 -2.72 16.22 -0.84
CA LEU A 34 -2.61 14.83 -1.27
C LEU A 34 -3.23 14.68 -2.67
N LEU A 35 -2.38 14.56 -3.68
CA LEU A 35 -2.82 14.42 -5.07
C LEU A 35 -3.32 13.01 -5.36
N SER A 36 -2.56 12.00 -4.90
CA SER A 36 -2.95 10.61 -5.07
C SER A 36 -2.32 9.69 -4.04
N VAL A 37 -3.01 8.59 -3.77
CA VAL A 37 -2.48 7.37 -3.14
C VAL A 37 -2.91 6.19 -3.99
N THR A 38 -1.95 5.46 -4.55
CA THR A 38 -2.21 4.27 -5.36
C THR A 38 -1.51 3.05 -4.83
N VAL A 39 -2.08 1.86 -5.07
CA VAL A 39 -1.53 0.59 -4.62
C VAL A 39 -1.41 -0.37 -5.79
N SER A 40 -0.20 -0.91 -6.01
CA SER A 40 0.04 -1.96 -7.00
C SER A 40 0.44 -3.28 -6.34
N SER A 41 -0.02 -4.40 -6.89
CA SER A 41 0.37 -5.76 -6.52
C SER A 41 1.45 -6.28 -7.48
N SER A 42 2.41 -7.05 -6.95
CA SER A 42 3.44 -7.72 -7.76
C SER A 42 3.02 -9.10 -8.30
N GLU A 43 1.89 -9.62 -7.84
CA GLU A 43 1.35 -10.91 -8.26
C GLU A 43 -0.03 -10.69 -8.87
N LEU A 44 -0.39 -11.52 -9.85
CA LEU A 44 -1.73 -11.54 -10.43
C LEU A 44 -2.72 -12.06 -9.38
N ASP A 45 -3.92 -11.47 -9.34
CA ASP A 45 -5.01 -11.93 -8.46
C ASP A 45 -5.47 -13.37 -8.84
N ASP A 46 -5.41 -13.74 -10.13
CA ASP A 46 -5.74 -15.10 -10.62
C ASP A 46 -4.51 -15.79 -11.23
N SER A 47 -3.40 -15.82 -10.47
CA SER A 47 -2.20 -16.51 -10.93
C SER A 47 -2.51 -18.00 -11.10
N ASN A 48 -2.33 -18.53 -12.29
CA ASN A 48 -2.64 -19.94 -12.56
C ASN A 48 -1.68 -20.85 -11.74
N GLY A 49 -2.14 -21.33 -10.58
CA GLY A 49 -1.36 -22.07 -9.58
C GLY A 49 -2.23 -23.00 -8.72
N THR A 50 -1.63 -23.86 -7.90
CA THR A 50 -2.38 -24.89 -7.12
C THR A 50 -2.54 -24.54 -5.63
N GLY A 51 -2.51 -23.26 -5.26
CA GLY A 51 -2.55 -22.88 -3.84
C GLY A 51 -2.41 -21.41 -3.50
N ASP A 52 -2.71 -20.50 -4.43
CA ASP A 52 -2.76 -19.05 -4.22
C ASP A 52 -4.13 -18.57 -3.71
N GLY A 53 -5.18 -19.38 -3.87
CA GLY A 53 -6.51 -19.14 -3.32
C GLY A 53 -7.59 -18.83 -4.35
N GLU A 54 -7.24 -18.65 -5.63
CA GLU A 54 -8.16 -18.17 -6.69
C GLU A 54 -9.03 -16.99 -6.20
N THR A 55 -8.45 -16.07 -5.41
CA THR A 55 -9.21 -14.93 -4.88
C THR A 55 -8.93 -13.67 -5.68
N LEU A 56 -9.94 -12.81 -5.80
CA LEU A 56 -9.83 -11.55 -6.53
C LEU A 56 -10.01 -10.38 -5.56
N GLY A 57 -9.55 -9.21 -5.97
CA GLY A 57 -9.82 -7.97 -5.25
C GLY A 57 -8.87 -7.78 -4.07
N ASP A 58 -7.59 -8.04 -4.28
CA ASP A 58 -6.60 -8.11 -3.20
C ASP A 58 -6.20 -6.76 -2.64
N VAL A 59 -6.59 -5.70 -3.33
CA VAL A 59 -6.34 -4.32 -2.98
C VAL A 59 -7.68 -3.63 -2.79
N ASN A 60 -8.14 -3.58 -1.55
CA ASN A 60 -9.41 -2.94 -1.16
C ASN A 60 -10.64 -3.46 -1.94
N GLY A 61 -10.64 -4.74 -2.34
CA GLY A 61 -11.70 -5.33 -3.15
C GLY A 61 -11.53 -5.15 -4.66
N GLU A 62 -10.41 -4.56 -5.10
CA GLU A 62 -10.04 -4.36 -6.51
C GLU A 62 -8.70 -5.04 -6.85
N ASN A 63 -8.45 -5.24 -8.13
CA ASN A 63 -7.22 -5.90 -8.63
C ASN A 63 -6.12 -4.86 -8.84
N GLY A 64 -4.98 -5.04 -8.17
CA GLY A 64 -3.85 -4.10 -8.23
C GLY A 64 -2.68 -4.53 -9.10
N ASP A 65 -2.80 -5.67 -9.77
CA ASP A 65 -1.72 -6.34 -10.51
C ASP A 65 -1.43 -5.70 -11.88
N THR A 66 -2.47 -5.30 -12.60
CA THR A 66 -2.37 -4.76 -13.96
C THR A 66 -2.35 -3.23 -13.97
N VAL A 67 -3.14 -2.61 -13.09
CA VAL A 67 -3.23 -1.16 -12.92
C VAL A 67 -3.24 -0.85 -11.42
N PRO A 68 -2.46 0.13 -10.94
CA PRO A 68 -2.54 0.53 -9.53
C PRO A 68 -3.95 1.01 -9.17
N VAL A 69 -4.49 0.53 -8.05
CA VAL A 69 -5.79 0.93 -7.51
C VAL A 69 -5.66 2.29 -6.84
N ASP A 70 -6.52 3.24 -7.19
CA ASP A 70 -6.60 4.55 -6.54
C ASP A 70 -7.40 4.45 -5.24
N VAL A 71 -6.73 4.69 -4.12
CA VAL A 71 -7.30 4.64 -2.76
C VAL A 71 -7.26 6.01 -2.08
N THR A 72 -7.03 7.09 -2.82
CA THR A 72 -6.84 8.45 -2.29
C THR A 72 -8.00 8.88 -1.37
N SER A 73 -9.23 8.47 -1.70
CA SER A 73 -10.44 8.81 -0.93
C SER A 73 -10.50 8.19 0.48
N LEU A 74 -9.65 7.21 0.78
CA LEU A 74 -9.54 6.60 2.11
C LEU A 74 -8.66 7.42 3.07
N PHE A 75 -8.01 8.47 2.57
CA PHE A 75 -7.06 9.28 3.33
C PHE A 75 -7.63 10.65 3.67
N GLY A 76 -7.39 11.09 4.90
CA GLY A 76 -7.75 12.42 5.39
C GLY A 76 -6.63 13.04 6.21
N TYR A 77 -6.54 14.38 6.20
CA TYR A 77 -5.56 15.08 7.02
C TYR A 77 -5.97 15.05 8.50
N ASN A 78 -5.06 14.60 9.36
CA ASN A 78 -5.20 14.60 10.81
C ASN A 78 -4.38 15.76 11.40
N THR A 79 -5.06 16.73 12.01
CA THR A 79 -4.43 17.94 12.57
C THR A 79 -3.61 17.67 13.84
N ILE A 80 -3.83 16.55 14.53
CA ILE A 80 -3.08 16.16 15.74
C ILE A 80 -1.76 15.52 15.32
N SER A 81 -1.82 14.57 14.39
CA SER A 81 -0.63 13.89 13.86
C SER A 81 0.10 14.73 12.81
N MET A 82 -0.48 15.82 12.32
CA MET A 82 0.07 16.69 11.28
C MET A 82 0.44 15.95 9.99
N GLY A 83 -0.44 15.05 9.53
CA GLY A 83 -0.21 14.24 8.33
C GLY A 83 -1.50 13.61 7.81
N PHE A 84 -1.42 12.93 6.66
CA PHE A 84 -2.55 12.20 6.08
C PHE A 84 -2.60 10.78 6.64
N GLU A 85 -3.77 10.37 7.12
CA GLU A 85 -4.03 9.05 7.67
C GLU A 85 -5.13 8.37 6.87
N GLY A 86 -4.95 7.08 6.61
CA GLY A 86 -5.94 6.24 5.96
C GLY A 86 -5.80 4.78 6.38
N SER A 87 -6.88 4.03 6.19
CA SER A 87 -6.86 2.58 6.34
C SER A 87 -7.33 1.95 5.05
N LEU A 88 -6.59 0.97 4.55
CA LEU A 88 -6.97 0.18 3.38
C LEU A 88 -6.86 -1.30 3.68
N SER A 89 -7.62 -2.11 2.98
CA SER A 89 -7.64 -3.56 3.21
C SER A 89 -6.78 -4.25 2.15
N LEU A 90 -5.85 -5.10 2.58
CA LEU A 90 -4.99 -5.88 1.68
C LEU A 90 -5.11 -7.37 1.98
N ARG A 91 -5.08 -8.19 0.94
CA ARG A 91 -5.17 -9.64 1.16
C ARG A 91 -3.84 -10.24 1.61
N ALA A 92 -3.93 -11.04 2.67
CA ALA A 92 -2.92 -11.94 3.16
C ALA A 92 -2.80 -13.20 2.32
N GLU A 93 -2.48 -13.05 1.04
CA GLU A 93 -2.18 -14.19 0.18
C GLU A 93 -0.99 -13.91 -0.71
N ARG A 94 -0.53 -14.99 -1.31
CA ARG A 94 0.55 -14.99 -2.27
C ARG A 94 0.48 -16.28 -3.08
N ASP A 95 1.09 -16.27 -4.26
CA ASP A 95 1.22 -17.46 -5.08
C ASP A 95 2.04 -18.54 -4.34
N GLY A 96 1.46 -19.73 -4.20
CA GLY A 96 2.08 -20.93 -3.64
C GLY A 96 3.44 -21.25 -4.26
N ALA A 97 3.61 -21.00 -5.56
CA ALA A 97 4.83 -21.24 -6.34
C ALA A 97 5.75 -20.01 -6.43
N GLY A 98 5.27 -18.83 -6.06
CA GLY A 98 5.99 -17.56 -6.15
C GLY A 98 6.96 -17.30 -4.99
N SER A 99 7.66 -16.16 -5.04
CA SER A 99 8.55 -15.70 -3.95
C SER A 99 7.81 -15.06 -2.76
N GLY A 100 6.51 -14.82 -2.90
CA GLY A 100 5.71 -13.99 -2.01
C GLY A 100 5.28 -12.70 -2.69
N ARG A 101 4.14 -12.17 -2.24
CA ARG A 101 3.50 -10.98 -2.79
C ARG A 101 4.09 -9.72 -2.18
N THR A 102 4.13 -8.66 -2.98
CA THR A 102 4.42 -7.31 -2.49
C THR A 102 3.33 -6.36 -2.96
N TYR A 103 2.80 -5.56 -2.04
CA TYR A 103 1.99 -4.39 -2.35
C TYR A 103 2.88 -3.16 -2.23
N THR A 104 2.89 -2.33 -3.27
CA THR A 104 3.60 -1.04 -3.25
C THR A 104 2.57 0.06 -3.17
N ILE A 105 2.57 0.81 -2.06
CA ILE A 105 1.74 1.99 -1.88
C ILE A 105 2.58 3.19 -2.30
N THR A 106 2.06 4.00 -3.21
CA THR A 106 2.70 5.24 -3.67
C THR A 106 1.80 6.42 -3.37
N ALA A 107 2.35 7.44 -2.73
CA ALA A 107 1.65 8.70 -2.46
C ALA A 107 2.36 9.86 -3.15
N ILE A 108 1.56 10.81 -3.66
CA ILE A 108 2.03 12.03 -4.31
C ILE A 108 1.43 13.24 -3.57
N LEU A 109 2.30 14.14 -3.14
CA LEU A 109 1.95 15.39 -2.47
C LEU A 109 2.35 16.60 -3.34
N LEU A 110 1.56 17.67 -3.23
CA LEU A 110 1.79 18.96 -3.86
C LEU A 110 1.87 20.05 -2.77
N ASP A 111 2.89 20.90 -2.84
CA ASP A 111 2.99 22.08 -1.97
C ASP A 111 2.36 23.33 -2.60
N THR A 112 2.35 24.44 -1.85
CA THR A 112 1.79 25.73 -2.31
C THR A 112 2.62 26.43 -3.39
N ALA A 113 3.86 25.98 -3.61
CA ALA A 113 4.75 26.45 -4.68
C ALA A 113 4.67 25.58 -5.94
N ASN A 114 3.77 24.59 -5.96
CA ASN A 114 3.61 23.56 -7.00
C ASN A 114 4.80 22.59 -7.13
N ASN A 115 5.59 22.41 -6.09
CA ASN A 115 6.54 21.31 -6.03
C ASN A 115 5.80 20.00 -5.74
N ILE A 116 6.20 18.95 -6.44
CA ILE A 116 5.65 17.61 -6.27
C ILE A 116 6.67 16.74 -5.55
N ALA A 117 6.21 16.05 -4.51
CA ALA A 117 6.96 15.00 -3.83
C ALA A 117 6.24 13.66 -3.98
N GLN A 118 7.01 12.60 -4.18
CA GLN A 118 6.52 11.23 -4.25
C GLN A 118 7.20 10.38 -3.17
N THR A 119 6.43 9.57 -2.47
CA THR A 119 6.94 8.59 -1.50
C THR A 119 6.27 7.24 -1.69
N SER A 120 6.90 6.17 -1.21
CA SER A 120 6.32 4.83 -1.23
C SER A 120 6.69 3.99 -0.02
N CYS A 121 5.81 3.04 0.31
CA CYS A 121 6.07 1.95 1.25
C CYS A 121 5.74 0.60 0.60
N VAL A 122 6.32 -0.46 1.14
CA VAL A 122 6.16 -1.82 0.62
C VAL A 122 5.63 -2.73 1.71
N ILE A 123 4.58 -3.47 1.40
CA ILE A 123 3.98 -4.47 2.29
C ILE A 123 4.23 -5.83 1.67
N VAL A 124 4.77 -6.76 2.45
CA VAL A 124 5.18 -8.07 1.95
C VAL A 124 4.33 -9.19 2.56
N VAL A 125 3.92 -10.14 1.72
CA VAL A 125 3.35 -11.43 2.10
C VAL A 125 4.37 -12.51 1.69
N PRO A 126 5.36 -12.84 2.52
CA PRO A 126 6.46 -13.70 2.13
C PRO A 126 6.03 -15.17 2.01
N HIS A 127 6.76 -15.96 1.23
CA HIS A 127 6.57 -17.40 1.18
C HIS A 127 6.95 -18.09 2.50
N ASP A 128 8.03 -17.65 3.14
CA ASP A 128 8.52 -18.19 4.39
C ASP A 128 8.95 -17.08 5.36
N ARG A 129 9.03 -17.43 6.65
CA ARG A 129 9.55 -16.55 7.71
C ARG A 129 11.00 -16.87 8.07
N ARG A 130 11.71 -17.67 7.27
CA ARG A 130 13.10 -18.01 7.59
C ARG A 130 13.95 -16.81 7.20
N GLY A 131 14.11 -15.90 8.15
CA GLY A 131 15.03 -14.77 8.01
C GLY A 131 16.39 -15.26 7.52
N LYS A 132 16.89 -14.66 6.44
CA LYS A 132 18.32 -14.74 6.14
C LYS A 132 19.03 -14.14 7.35
N LYS A 133 19.74 -14.99 8.10
CA LYS A 133 20.73 -14.57 9.08
C LYS A 133 21.85 -13.80 8.41
#